data_AF-S8FEJ6-F1
#
_entry.id   AF-S8FEJ6-F1
#
_cell.length_a   1.000
_cell.length_b   1.000
_cell.length_c   1.000
_cell.angle_alpha   90.00
_cell.angle_beta   90.00
_cell.angle_gamma   90.00
#
_symmetry.space_group_name_H-M   'P 1'
#
loop_
_entity.id
_entity.type
_entity.pdbx_description
1 polymer ?
#
loop_
_entity_poly.entity_id
_entity_poly.type
_entity_poly.pdbx_seq_one_letter_code
_entity_poly.pdbx_strand_id
1 'polypeptide(L)' 'HFIQMVCVSPRVFWGILHLIQDHLVFTNDSNNPQESVEIQLATTLYRMGRHGNAASLADLA' A
#
# COMPACT_ATOMS: atom_id res chain seq x y z
N HIS A 1 -8.41 -4.69 -11.31
CA HIS A 1 -9.58 -4.91 -10.42
C HIS A 1 -9.32 -4.40 -9.01
N PHE A 2 -8.20 -4.77 -8.37
CA PHE A 2 -7.90 -4.42 -6.96
C PHE A 2 -7.77 -2.91 -6.66
N ILE A 3 -7.31 -2.11 -7.64
CA ILE A 3 -7.13 -0.65 -7.50
C ILE A 3 -8.47 0.09 -7.27
N GLN A 4 -9.62 -0.53 -7.59
CA GLN A 4 -10.93 0.06 -7.27
C GLN A 4 -11.32 -0.12 -5.79
N MET A 5 -10.59 -0.95 -5.05
CA MET A 5 -10.90 -1.32 -3.66
C MET A 5 -9.99 -0.63 -2.64
N VAL A 6 -9.01 0.17 -3.09
CA VAL A 6 -8.09 0.90 -2.21
C VAL A 6 -8.66 2.28 -1.83
N CYS A 7 -8.19 2.86 -0.72
CA CYS A 7 -8.72 4.13 -0.18
C CYS A 7 -8.35 5.41 -0.98
N VAL A 8 -7.83 5.27 -2.20
CA VAL A 8 -7.44 6.39 -3.07
C VAL A 8 -8.01 6.21 -4.46
N SER A 9 -8.21 7.30 -5.19
CA SER A 9 -8.63 7.20 -6.60
C SER A 9 -7.55 6.48 -7.44
N PRO A 10 -7.93 5.79 -8.53
CA PRO A 10 -6.95 5.12 -9.40
C PRO A 10 -5.85 6.04 -9.92
N ARG A 11 -6.17 7.32 -10.24
CA ARG A 11 -5.18 8.30 -10.70
C ARG A 11 -4.12 8.59 -9.62
N VAL A 12 -4.54 8.71 -8.36
CA VAL A 12 -3.63 8.93 -7.24
C VAL A 12 -2.77 7.69 -7.00
N PHE A 13 -3.37 6.49 -7.07
CA PHE A 13 -2.63 5.23 -6.95
C PHE A 13 -1.48 5.15 -7.95
N TRP A 14 -1.76 5.38 -9.24
CA TRP A 14 -0.73 5.38 -10.29
C TRP A 14 0.31 6.47 -10.11
N GLY A 15 -0.11 7.66 -9.67
CA GLY A 15 0.82 8.76 -9.36
C GLY A 15 1.80 8.40 -8.26
N ILE A 16 1.33 7.78 -7.17
CA ILE A 16 2.19 7.30 -6.08
C ILE A 16 3.12 6.20 -6.60
N LEU A 17 2.59 5.19 -7.29
CA LEU A 17 3.39 4.08 -7.81
C LEU A 17 4.54 4.57 -8.69
N HIS A 18 4.26 5.49 -9.61
CA HIS A 18 5.27 6.07 -10.50
C HIS A 18 6.42 6.76 -9.74
N LEU A 19 6.11 7.38 -8.60
CA LEU A 19 7.12 8.05 -7.77
C LEU A 19 7.99 7.09 -6.96
N ILE A 20 7.51 5.87 -6.67
CA ILE A 20 8.16 4.99 -5.68
C ILE A 20 8.67 3.66 -6.26
N GLN A 21 8.18 3.23 -7.43
CA GLN A 21 8.44 1.89 -7.98
C GLN A 21 9.93 1.56 -8.16
N ASP A 22 10.76 2.56 -8.44
CA ASP A 22 12.19 2.39 -8.71
C ASP A 22 13.08 2.74 -7.49
N HIS A 23 12.47 3.02 -6.32
CA HIS A 23 13.23 3.42 -5.14
C HIS A 23 13.85 2.20 -4.45
N LEU A 24 15.15 2.31 -4.10
CA LEU A 24 15.93 1.28 -3.39
C LEU A 24 15.37 0.86 -2.01
N VAL A 25 14.33 1.53 -1.50
CA VAL A 25 13.70 1.13 -0.24
C VAL A 25 12.77 -0.06 -0.44
N PHE A 26 12.32 -0.28 -1.69
CA PHE A 26 11.54 -1.43 -2.10
C PHE A 26 12.43 -2.53 -2.70
N THR A 27 13.71 -2.60 -2.32
CA THR A 27 14.56 -3.76 -2.60
C THR A 27 14.75 -4.57 -1.34
N ASN A 28 14.51 -5.88 -1.43
CA ASN A 28 14.72 -6.83 -0.34
C ASN A 28 16.01 -7.61 -0.57
N ASP A 29 16.95 -7.52 0.36
CA ASP A 29 18.23 -8.25 0.33
C ASP A 29 18.13 -9.58 1.12
N SER A 30 17.07 -10.35 0.84
CA SER A 30 16.85 -11.65 1.48
C SER A 30 16.80 -12.76 0.44
N ASN A 31 16.95 -14.01 0.89
CA ASN A 31 16.79 -15.19 0.05
C ASN A 31 15.34 -15.49 -0.36
N ASN A 32 14.37 -14.66 0.04
CA ASN A 32 12.96 -14.81 -0.33
C ASN A 32 12.57 -13.83 -1.44
N PRO A 33 11.77 -14.28 -2.43
CA PRO A 33 11.27 -13.39 -3.47
C PRO A 33 10.43 -12.27 -2.84
N GLN A 34 10.62 -11.05 -3.35
CA GLN A 34 9.79 -9.91 -2.99
C GLN A 34 8.71 -9.71 -4.06
N GLU A 35 7.50 -9.38 -3.63
CA GLU A 35 6.44 -8.97 -4.54
C GLU A 35 6.71 -7.62 -5.21
N SER A 36 5.97 -7.32 -6.27
CA SER A 36 6.08 -6.04 -6.96
C SER A 36 5.64 -4.87 -6.06
N VAL A 37 6.24 -3.69 -6.28
CA VAL A 37 5.89 -2.47 -5.53
C VAL A 37 4.41 -2.11 -5.69
N GLU A 38 3.83 -2.39 -6.87
CA GLU A 38 2.39 -2.22 -7.12
C GLU A 38 1.54 -3.06 -6.16
N ILE A 39 1.86 -4.34 -6.00
CA ILE A 39 1.10 -5.26 -5.15
C ILE A 39 1.29 -4.91 -3.66
N GLN A 40 2.50 -4.53 -3.26
CA GLN A 40 2.79 -4.06 -1.91
C GLN A 40 2.00 -2.78 -1.57
N LEU A 41 1.99 -1.80 -2.49
CA LEU A 41 1.24 -0.55 -2.34
C LEU A 41 -0.26 -0.81 -2.28
N ALA A 42 -0.79 -1.63 -3.20
CA ALA A 42 -2.20 -1.99 -3.25
C ALA A 42 -2.66 -2.69 -1.96
N THR A 43 -1.86 -3.63 -1.45
CA THR A 43 -2.15 -4.35 -0.20
C THR A 43 -2.16 -3.41 0.99
N THR A 44 -1.18 -2.51 1.08
CA THR A 44 -1.08 -1.53 2.16
C THR A 44 -2.29 -0.59 2.17
N LEU A 45 -2.64 0.00 1.02
CA LEU A 45 -3.77 0.92 0.92
C LEU A 45 -5.12 0.23 1.13
N TYR A 46 -5.26 -1.02 0.68
CA TYR A 46 -6.45 -1.82 0.97
C TYR A 46 -6.61 -2.07 2.48
N ARG A 47 -5.52 -2.44 3.17
CA ARG A 47 -5.53 -2.66 4.62
C ARG A 47 -5.79 -1.36 5.38
N MET A 48 -5.16 -0.26 4.99
CA MET A 48 -5.39 1.06 5.59
C MET A 48 -6.82 1.56 5.37
N GLY A 49 -7.40 1.35 4.18
CA GLY A 49 -8.80 1.73 3.92
C GLY A 49 -9.81 0.88 4.70
N ARG A 50 -9.55 -0.43 4.81
CA ARG A 50 -10.44 -1.38 5.48
C ARG A 50 -10.36 -1.31 7.00
N HIS A 51 -9.18 -1.03 7.55
CA HIS A 51 -8.92 -0.96 9.00
C HIS A 51 -8.71 0.46 9.52
N GLY A 52 -8.77 1.49 8.66
CA GLY A 52 -8.51 2.89 9.00
C GLY A 52 -9.46 3.49 10.04
N ASN A 53 -10.63 2.90 10.25
CA ASN A 53 -11.53 3.26 11.35
C ASN A 53 -11.27 2.47 12.64
N ALA A 54 -10.47 1.41 12.62
CA ALA A 54 -10.20 0.56 13.79
C ALA A 54 -9.00 1.03 14.62
N ALA A 55 -8.04 1.75 14.02
CA ALA A 55 -6.91 2.32 14.75
C ALA A 55 -7.28 3.54 15.62
N SER A 56 -8.47 4.14 15.43
CA SER A 56 -8.92 5.31 16.20
C SER A 56 -9.60 4.97 17.54
N LEU A 57 -9.83 3.68 17.85
CA LEU A 57 -10.57 3.25 19.05
C LEU A 57 -9.67 2.80 20.22
N ALA A 58 -8.36 2.69 20.02
CA ALA A 58 -7.44 2.18 21.05
C ALA A 58 -6.69 3.27 21.84
N ASP A 59 -6.93 4.55 21.56
CA ASP A 59 -6.28 5.68 22.28
C ASP A 59 -7.22 6.44 23.24
N LEU A 60 -8.42 5.91 23.52
CA LEU A 60 -9.35 6.47 24.52
C LEU A 60 -10.12 5.35 25.25
N ALA A 61 -9.51 4.78 26.29
CA ALA A 61 -10.21 4.14 27.42
C ALA A 61 -9.29 4.08 28.65
#